data_AF-H1KBY8-F1
#
_entry.id   AF-H1KBY8-F1
#
_cell.length_a   1.000
_cell.length_b   1.000
_cell.length_c   1.000
_cell.angle_alpha   90.00
_cell.angle_beta   90.00
_cell.angle_gamma   90.00
#
_symmetry.space_group_name_H-M   'P 1'
#
loop_
_entity.id
_entity.type
_entity.pdbx_description
1 polymer ?
#
loop_
_entity_poly.entity_id
_entity_poly.type
_entity_poly.pdbx_seq_one_letter_code
_entity_poly.pdbx_strand_id
1 'polypeptide(L)'
;MNQTVLFAMLAYLNDLQRSIELSETFAEDVLALSKEVTGEQGGGCARVKMLDLARRHRVDAIKARAKMEAVTAQFVSRFGAERFEQEQAKYPARPRRSI
;
A
#
# COMPACT_ATOMS: atom_id res chain seq x y z
N MET A 1 -7.03 -24.28 16.17
CA MET A 1 -7.55 -23.62 14.94
C MET A 1 -7.50 -22.09 14.97
N ASN A 2 -7.71 -21.40 16.10
CA ASN A 2 -7.72 -19.92 16.12
C ASN A 2 -6.36 -19.23 15.86
N GLN A 3 -5.23 -19.84 16.23
CA GLN A 3 -3.90 -19.25 16.00
C GLN A 3 -3.50 -19.16 14.52
N THR A 4 -3.82 -20.18 13.71
CA THR A 4 -3.51 -20.17 12.28
C THR A 4 -4.26 -19.04 11.56
N VAL A 5 -5.53 -18.84 11.89
CA VAL A 5 -6.35 -17.74 11.34
C VAL A 5 -5.81 -16.38 11.78
N LEU A 6 -5.42 -16.25 13.05
CA LEU A 6 -4.79 -15.03 13.58
C LEU A 6 -3.55 -14.66 12.76
N PHE A 7 -2.60 -15.59 12.60
CA PHE A 7 -1.37 -15.32 11.86
C PHE A 7 -1.61 -15.05 10.37
N ALA A 8 -2.56 -15.75 9.75
CA ALA A 8 -2.92 -15.51 8.36
C ALA A 8 -3.51 -14.10 8.15
N MET A 9 -4.37 -13.63 9.05
CA MET A 9 -4.94 -12.28 8.98
C MET A 9 -3.87 -11.20 9.22
N LEU A 10 -2.95 -11.41 10.17
CA LEU A 10 -1.84 -10.49 10.42
C LEU A 10 -0.88 -10.42 9.22
N ALA A 11 -0.52 -11.57 8.64
CA ALA A 11 0.31 -11.62 7.44
C ALA A 11 -0.36 -10.87 6.29
N TYR A 12 -1.67 -11.07 6.11
CA TYR A 12 -2.42 -10.38 5.05
C TYR A 12 -2.50 -8.86 5.25
N LEU A 13 -2.66 -8.39 6.50
CA LEU A 13 -2.62 -6.96 6.81
C LEU A 13 -1.24 -6.36 6.54
N ASN A 14 -0.16 -7.08 6.83
CA ASN A 14 1.20 -6.64 6.52
C ASN A 14 1.44 -6.53 5.00
N ASP A 15 0.96 -7.51 4.24
CA ASP A 15 1.05 -7.47 2.77
C ASP A 15 0.27 -6.31 2.18
N LEU A 16 -0.93 -6.03 2.71
CA LEU A 16 -1.72 -4.86 2.31
C LEU A 16 -0.99 -3.56 2.61
N GLN A 17 -0.43 -3.42 3.81
CA GLN A 17 0.37 -2.24 4.17
C GLN A 17 1.54 -2.05 3.21
N ARG A 18 2.30 -3.11 2.92
CA ARG A 18 3.42 -3.06 1.97
C ARG A 18 2.96 -2.68 0.56
N SER A 19 1.84 -3.23 0.11
CA SER A 19 1.27 -2.92 -1.21
C SER A 19 0.85 -1.45 -1.33
N ILE A 20 0.29 -0.88 -0.26
CA ILE A 20 -0.07 0.54 -0.19
C ILE A 20 1.18 1.40 -0.32
N GLU A 21 2.19 1.16 0.52
CA GLU A 21 3.45 1.91 0.51
C GLU A 21 4.16 1.85 -0.85
N LEU A 22 4.21 0.67 -1.47
CA LEU A 22 4.81 0.50 -2.79
C LEU A 22 4.05 1.27 -3.87
N SER A 23 2.71 1.22 -3.84
CA SER A 23 1.88 1.90 -4.83
C SER A 23 1.96 3.43 -4.69
N GLU A 24 2.04 3.93 -3.47
CA GLU A 24 2.19 5.36 -3.19
C GLU A 24 3.57 5.87 -3.60
N THR A 25 4.66 5.19 -3.20
CA THR A 25 6.03 5.55 -3.62
C THR A 25 6.14 5.52 -5.15
N PHE A 26 5.64 4.46 -5.79
CA PHE A 26 5.72 4.35 -7.25
C PHE A 26 4.94 5.47 -7.96
N ALA A 27 3.76 5.81 -7.46
CA ALA A 27 3.00 6.93 -8.02
C ALA A 27 3.73 8.28 -7.86
N GLU A 28 4.42 8.50 -6.74
CA GLU A 28 5.23 9.69 -6.50
C GLU A 28 6.45 9.75 -7.44
N ASP A 29 7.16 8.65 -7.61
CA ASP A 29 8.32 8.55 -8.49
C ASP A 29 7.93 8.81 -9.96
N VAL A 30 6.82 8.22 -10.41
CA VAL A 30 6.29 8.46 -11.78
C VAL A 30 5.85 9.90 -11.96
N LEU A 31 5.28 10.54 -10.94
CA LEU A 31 4.93 11.96 -10.99
C LEU A 31 6.16 12.86 -11.04
N ALA A 32 7.22 12.54 -10.32
CA ALA A 32 8.49 13.25 -10.39
C ALA A 32 9.09 13.15 -11.80
N LEU A 33 9.21 11.94 -12.33
CA LEU A 33 9.70 11.67 -13.69
C LEU A 33 8.86 12.39 -14.76
N SER A 34 7.54 12.46 -14.61
CA SER A 34 6.66 13.13 -15.56
C SER A 34 6.91 14.65 -15.71
N LYS A 35 7.60 15.27 -14.74
CA LYS A 35 8.00 16.68 -14.78
C LYS A 35 9.29 16.91 -15.56
N GLU A 36 10.16 15.90 -15.62
CA GLU A 36 11.44 15.94 -16.34
C GLU A 36 11.26 15.73 -17.85
N VAL A 37 10.13 15.15 -18.26
CA VAL A 37 9.76 14.99 -19.68
C VAL A 37 9.36 16.36 -20.25
N THR A 38 10.32 17.08 -20.84
CA THR A 38 10.09 18.32 -21.61
C THR A 38 9.58 18.02 -23.01
N GLY A 39 8.65 18.84 -23.49
CA GLY A 39 7.87 18.62 -24.72
C GLY A 39 8.64 18.69 -26.05
N GLU A 40 9.98 18.75 -26.03
CA GLU A 40 10.80 18.80 -27.24
C GLU A 40 11.00 17.43 -27.90
N GLN A 41 10.86 16.34 -27.14
CA GLN A 41 10.78 14.99 -27.71
C GLN A 41 9.31 14.69 -28.04
N GLY A 42 8.97 14.84 -29.32
CA GLY A 42 7.62 14.75 -29.86
C GLY A 42 6.68 13.79 -29.13
N GLY A 43 5.67 14.36 -28.47
CA GLY A 43 4.45 13.65 -28.09
C GLY A 43 4.11 13.76 -26.60
N GLY A 44 3.20 14.67 -26.28
CA GLY A 44 2.49 14.70 -24.98
C GLY A 44 1.88 13.34 -24.57
N CYS A 45 1.82 12.37 -25.48
CA CYS A 45 1.52 10.97 -25.26
C CYS A 45 2.34 10.31 -24.13
N ALA A 46 3.66 10.54 -24.01
CA ALA A 46 4.49 9.88 -22.99
C ALA A 46 4.19 10.41 -21.58
N ARG A 47 4.14 11.74 -21.43
CA ARG A 47 3.78 12.40 -20.16
C ARG A 47 2.36 12.03 -19.72
N VAL A 48 1.39 12.02 -20.65
CA VAL A 48 0.00 11.62 -20.35
C VAL A 48 -0.06 10.17 -19.88
N LYS A 49 0.68 9.25 -20.50
CA LYS A 49 0.75 7.84 -20.05
C LYS A 49 1.35 7.71 -18.64
N MET A 50 2.39 8.49 -18.32
CA MET A 50 2.97 8.52 -16.97
C MET A 50 1.98 9.04 -15.93
N LEU A 51 1.26 10.13 -16.24
CA LEU A 51 0.23 10.68 -15.35
C LEU A 51 -0.92 9.68 -15.12
N ASP A 52 -1.37 9.00 -16.17
CA ASP A 52 -2.37 7.94 -16.06
C ASP A 52 -1.89 6.75 -15.21
N LEU A 53 -0.63 6.35 -15.38
CA LEU A 53 -0.03 5.28 -14.59
C LEU A 53 0.02 5.67 -13.10
N ALA A 54 0.53 6.86 -12.77
CA ALA A 54 0.55 7.35 -11.40
C ALA A 54 -0.86 7.41 -10.79
N ARG A 55 -1.86 7.84 -11.56
CA ARG A 55 -3.27 7.86 -11.12
C ARG A 55 -3.77 6.45 -10.81
N ARG A 56 -3.49 5.46 -11.65
CA ARG A 56 -3.91 4.07 -11.43
C ARG A 56 -3.30 3.50 -10.14
N HIS A 57 -2.00 3.69 -9.91
CA HIS A 57 -1.36 3.22 -8.68
C HIS A 57 -1.89 3.91 -7.42
N ARG A 58 -2.24 5.21 -7.48
CA ARG A 58 -2.95 5.86 -6.37
C ARG A 58 -4.32 5.25 -6.09
N VAL A 59 -5.08 4.92 -7.14
CA VAL A 59 -6.38 4.23 -7.00
C VAL A 59 -6.19 2.85 -6.37
N ASP A 60 -5.15 2.11 -6.76
CA ASP A 60 -4.85 0.80 -6.19
C ASP A 60 -4.45 0.91 -4.70
N ALA A 61 -3.68 1.93 -4.31
CA ALA A 61 -3.40 2.23 -2.91
C ALA A 61 -4.68 2.52 -2.11
N ILE A 62 -5.61 3.31 -2.66
CA ILE A 62 -6.91 3.60 -2.02
C ILE A 62 -7.73 2.32 -1.83
N LYS A 63 -7.80 1.46 -2.85
CA LYS A 63 -8.52 0.17 -2.76
C LYS A 63 -7.88 -0.74 -1.72
N ALA A 64 -6.55 -0.79 -1.66
CA ALA A 64 -5.84 -1.57 -0.66
C ALA A 64 -6.07 -1.05 0.76
N ARG A 65 -6.12 0.29 0.97
CA ARG A 65 -6.50 0.92 2.24
C ARG A 65 -7.91 0.52 2.68
N ALA A 66 -8.90 0.64 1.79
CA ALA A 66 -10.27 0.21 2.10
C ALA A 66 -10.36 -1.28 2.46
N LYS A 67 -9.58 -2.13 1.77
CA LYS A 67 -9.50 -3.56 2.10
C LYS A 67 -8.83 -3.80 3.45
N MET A 68 -7.78 -3.05 3.77
CA MET A 68 -7.09 -3.12 5.06
C MET A 68 -8.03 -2.74 6.21
N GLU A 69 -8.83 -1.70 6.05
CA GLU A 69 -9.87 -1.32 7.03
C GLU A 69 -10.90 -2.43 7.25
N ALA A 70 -11.41 -3.04 6.18
CA ALA A 70 -12.36 -4.14 6.28
C ALA A 70 -11.78 -5.38 6.98
N VAL A 71 -10.55 -5.76 6.65
CA VAL A 71 -9.85 -6.89 7.30
C VAL A 71 -9.54 -6.57 8.76
N THR A 72 -9.20 -5.32 9.08
CA THR A 72 -8.96 -4.87 10.45
C THR A 72 -10.24 -4.94 11.28
N ALA A 73 -11.38 -4.48 10.74
CA ALA A 73 -12.67 -4.62 11.40
C ALA A 73 -13.04 -6.08 11.66
N GLN A 74 -12.78 -6.97 10.69
CA GLN A 74 -12.98 -8.40 10.85
C GLN A 74 -12.06 -9.00 11.92
N PHE A 75 -10.80 -8.56 11.96
CA PHE A 75 -9.83 -8.97 12.98
C PHE A 75 -10.31 -8.59 14.37
N VAL A 76 -10.68 -7.31 14.56
CA VAL A 76 -11.15 -6.77 15.85
C VAL A 76 -12.42 -7.49 16.30
N SER A 77 -13.36 -7.74 15.39
CA SER A 77 -14.58 -8.50 15.70
C SER A 77 -14.30 -9.93 16.16
N ARG A 78 -13.25 -10.57 15.64
CA ARG A 78 -12.93 -11.98 15.93
C ARG A 78 -12.00 -12.16 17.12
N PHE A 79 -11.05 -11.26 17.33
CA PHE A 79 -9.95 -11.42 18.29
C PHE A 79 -9.87 -10.30 19.34
N GLY A 80 -10.67 -9.24 19.21
CA GLY A 80 -10.66 -8.07 20.10
C GLY A 80 -9.65 -7.00 19.69
N ALA A 81 -9.95 -5.74 20.05
CA ALA A 81 -9.09 -4.59 19.76
C ALA A 81 -7.76 -4.65 20.51
N GLU A 82 -7.77 -5.06 21.78
CA GLU A 82 -6.55 -5.19 22.60
C GLU A 82 -5.54 -6.16 21.97
N ARG A 83 -6.04 -7.25 21.38
CA ARG A 83 -5.17 -8.22 20.71
C ARG A 83 -4.56 -7.64 19.43
N PHE A 84 -5.32 -6.82 18.71
CA PHE A 84 -4.82 -6.14 17.52
C PHE A 84 -3.66 -5.20 17.85
N GLU A 85 -3.82 -4.38 18.88
CA GLU A 85 -2.78 -3.45 19.36
C GLU A 85 -1.53 -4.20 19.83
N GLN A 86 -1.71 -5.29 20.60
CA GLN A 86 -0.60 -6.13 21.04
C GLN A 86 0.19 -6.74 19.89
N GLU A 87 -0.48 -7.24 18.85
CA GLU A 87 0.18 -7.87 17.71
C GLU A 87 0.82 -6.82 16.78
N GLN A 88 0.21 -5.63 16.61
CA GLN A 88 0.85 -4.50 15.93
C GLN A 88 2.12 -4.04 16.65
N ALA A 89 2.08 -3.93 17.98
CA ALA A 89 3.22 -3.48 18.77
C ALA A 89 4.41 -4.45 18.74
N LYS A 90 4.16 -5.75 18.57
CA LYS A 90 5.22 -6.78 18.46
C LYS A 90 5.97 -6.73 17.14
N TYR A 91 5.30 -6.31 16.07
CA TYR A 91 5.86 -6.27 14.73
C TYR A 91 5.70 -4.86 14.15
N PRO A 92 6.41 -3.86 14.70
CA PRO A 92 6.40 -2.53 14.11
C PRO A 92 6.85 -2.63 12.66
N ALA A 93 6.19 -1.87 11.78
CA ALA A 93 6.54 -1.79 10.37
C ALA A 93 8.05 -1.59 10.26
N ARG A 94 8.77 -2.62 9.79
CA ARG A 94 10.23 -2.53 9.71
C ARG A 94 10.56 -1.37 8.77
N PRO A 95 11.41 -0.41 9.19
CA PRO A 95 11.88 0.60 8.27
C PRO A 95 12.52 -0.10 7.07
N ARG A 96 12.24 0.41 5.86
CA ARG A 96 12.89 -0.06 4.63
C ARG A 96 14.40 -0.13 4.90
N ARG A 97 14.98 -1.34 4.88
CA ARG A 97 16.43 -1.45 4.79
C ARG A 97 16.79 -0.85 3.44
N SER A 98 17.41 0.33 3.45
CA SER A 98 18.11 0.84 2.29
C SER A 98 19.12 -0.22 1.87
N ILE A 99 18.93 -0.79 0.68
CA ILE A 99 19.93 -1.62 0.00
C ILE A 99 20.83 -0.65 -0.77
#